data_AF-A0A2P5DQV2-F1
#
_entry.id   AF-A0A2P5DQV2-F1
#
_cell.length_a   1.000
_cell.length_b   1.000
_cell.length_c   1.000
_cell.angle_alpha   90.00
_cell.angle_beta   90.00
_cell.angle_gamma   90.00
#
_symmetry.space_group_name_H-M   'P 1'
#
loop_
_entity.id
_entity.type
_entity.pdbx_description
1 polymer ?
#
loop_
_entity_poly.entity_id
_entity_poly.type
_entity_poly.pdbx_seq_one_letter_code
_entity_poly.pdbx_strand_id
1 'polypeptide(L)'
;MVDPYSEPKIREIWLVARTSVSLSSKETGNQAWWMKEDRVSSTACILAHNDGILHAPNVGDSGFMLFSNKKFIYRSPIQQRRFNCPYKLGNSEESDGPDCARELKIAVVAGDVIVLGTDELLDNMFAREIEEVLKGESKTKGGIQPKELAVLIADLSLYNSFDKYTKNFCFKCSYSVASAMMILVE
;
A
#
# COMPACT_ATOMS: atom_id res chain seq x y z
N MET A 1 34.38 8.23 -17.41
CA MET A 1 33.99 9.07 -16.26
C MET A 1 32.48 9.03 -16.19
N VAL A 2 31.91 8.49 -15.11
CA VAL A 2 30.46 8.54 -14.85
C VAL A 2 30.21 9.81 -14.05
N ASP A 3 29.24 10.62 -14.46
CA ASP A 3 28.88 11.86 -13.77
C ASP A 3 28.28 11.54 -12.38
N PRO A 4 28.90 11.98 -11.26
CA PRO A 4 28.39 11.71 -9.92
C PRO A 4 27.07 12.44 -9.61
N TYR A 5 26.60 13.33 -10.49
CA TYR A 5 25.34 14.07 -10.37
C TYR A 5 24.30 13.65 -11.42
N SER A 6 24.56 12.62 -12.23
CA SER A 6 23.51 12.11 -13.12
C SER A 6 22.39 11.52 -12.27
N GLU A 7 21.19 12.11 -12.36
CA GLU A 7 20.01 11.55 -11.73
C GLU A 7 19.85 10.09 -12.16
N PRO A 8 19.62 9.15 -11.23
CA PRO A 8 19.35 7.77 -11.59
C PRO A 8 18.18 7.75 -12.57
N LYS A 9 18.38 7.15 -13.76
CA LYS A 9 17.31 6.98 -14.74
C LYS A 9 16.30 5.98 -14.18
N ILE A 10 15.30 6.50 -13.47
CA ILE A 10 14.20 5.69 -12.95
C ILE A 10 13.57 4.94 -14.12
N ARG A 11 13.64 3.61 -14.06
CA ARG A 11 13.14 2.75 -15.14
C ARG A 11 11.64 2.60 -15.05
N GLU A 12 11.13 2.43 -13.82
CA GLU A 12 9.73 2.15 -13.56
C GLU A 12 9.31 2.74 -12.20
N ILE A 13 8.06 3.21 -12.12
CA ILE A 13 7.44 3.79 -10.93
C ILE A 13 6.07 3.16 -10.72
N TRP A 14 5.80 2.78 -9.48
CA TRP A 14 4.51 2.25 -9.03
C TRP A 14 4.04 2.97 -7.77
N LEU A 15 2.73 3.07 -7.58
CA LEU A 15 2.13 3.78 -6.47
C LEU A 15 0.87 3.05 -6.00
N VAL A 16 0.71 2.96 -4.68
CA VAL A 16 -0.59 2.73 -4.04
C VAL A 16 -0.86 3.87 -3.07
N ALA A 17 -2.11 4.30 -3.02
CA ALA A 17 -2.56 5.31 -2.08
C ALA A 17 -3.98 5.01 -1.62
N ARG A 18 -4.25 5.28 -0.35
CA ARG A 18 -5.60 5.22 0.20
C ARG A 18 -6.06 6.60 0.60
N THR A 19 -7.06 7.11 -0.12
CA THR A 19 -7.67 8.41 0.16
C THR A 19 -8.92 8.27 1.01
N SER A 20 -9.03 9.13 2.01
CA SER A 20 -10.18 9.27 2.91
C SER A 20 -10.73 10.68 2.80
N VAL A 21 -12.05 10.79 2.75
CA VAL A 21 -12.78 12.06 2.74
C VAL A 21 -13.61 12.14 4.01
N SER A 22 -13.48 13.25 4.74
CA SER A 22 -14.27 13.51 5.94
C SER A 22 -15.03 14.82 5.82
N LEU A 23 -16.33 14.75 6.12
CA LEU A 23 -17.23 15.88 6.16
C LEU A 23 -17.27 16.43 7.59
N SER A 24 -17.04 17.73 7.75
CA SER A 24 -17.28 18.39 9.04
C SER A 24 -18.45 19.37 8.91
N SER A 25 -19.50 19.15 9.69
CA SER A 25 -20.51 20.17 9.96
C SER A 25 -20.07 21.01 11.17
N LYS A 26 -20.21 22.33 11.09
CA LYS A 26 -20.12 23.20 12.28
C LYS A 26 -21.48 23.81 12.55
N GLU A 27 -21.94 23.68 13.79
CA GLU A 27 -23.03 24.49 14.31
C GLU A 27 -22.50 25.88 14.67
N THR A 28 -23.10 26.91 14.09
CA THR A 28 -22.91 28.30 14.54
C THR A 28 -24.22 28.77 15.15
N GLY A 29 -24.16 29.58 16.21
CA GLY A 29 -25.26 29.90 17.15
C GLY A 29 -26.52 30.60 16.61
N ASN A 30 -26.84 30.48 15.33
CA ASN A 30 -28.17 30.65 14.75
C ASN A 30 -28.28 29.65 13.59
N GLN A 31 -29.29 28.79 13.66
CA GLN A 31 -29.54 27.55 12.87
C GLN A 31 -29.22 27.58 11.37
N ALA A 32 -27.95 27.62 11.00
CA ALA A 32 -27.48 27.46 9.64
C ALA A 32 -26.32 26.45 9.61
N TRP A 33 -26.61 25.27 9.06
CA TRP A 33 -25.65 24.21 8.81
C TRP A 33 -24.92 24.52 7.51
N TRP A 34 -23.72 25.07 7.59
CA TRP A 34 -22.87 25.20 6.40
C TRP A 34 -21.88 24.04 6.41
N MET A 35 -21.86 23.25 5.34
CA MET A 35 -20.81 22.26 5.13
C MET A 35 -19.49 23.00 4.91
N LYS A 36 -18.47 22.67 5.70
CA LYS A 36 -17.11 23.08 5.37
C LYS A 36 -16.61 22.24 4.18
N GLU A 37 -15.65 22.81 3.47
CA GLU A 37 -14.88 22.16 2.41
C GLU A 37 -14.40 20.77 2.85
N ASP A 38 -14.51 19.80 1.95
CA ASP A 38 -14.21 18.40 2.22
C ASP A 38 -12.75 18.24 2.66
N ARG A 39 -12.56 17.65 3.84
CA ARG A 39 -11.22 17.30 4.32
C ARG A 39 -10.80 16.01 3.64
N VAL A 40 -9.77 16.09 2.81
CA VAL A 40 -9.20 14.95 2.09
C VAL A 40 -7.83 14.63 2.70
N SER A 41 -7.61 13.35 3.02
CA SER A 41 -6.30 12.87 3.43
C SER A 41 -5.96 11.52 2.81
N SER A 42 -4.69 11.25 2.59
CA SER A 42 -4.22 10.04 1.90
C SER A 42 -2.96 9.47 2.53
N THR A 43 -2.89 8.14 2.62
CA THR A 43 -1.61 7.43 2.82
C THR A 43 -1.09 7.01 1.44
N ALA A 44 0.23 6.98 1.26
CA ALA A 44 0.82 6.71 -0.05
C ALA A 44 2.17 6.00 0.08
N CYS A 45 2.33 4.91 -0.67
CA CYS A 45 3.61 4.23 -0.84
C CYS A 45 3.96 4.22 -2.34
N ILE A 46 5.09 4.84 -2.68
CA ILE A 46 5.64 4.86 -4.03
C ILE A 46 6.81 3.90 -4.07
N LEU A 47 6.95 3.15 -5.16
CA LEU A 47 8.11 2.35 -5.48
C LEU A 47 8.73 2.87 -6.77
N ALA A 48 10.03 3.13 -6.77
CA ALA A 48 10.80 3.45 -7.96
C ALA A 48 11.98 2.48 -8.06
N HIS A 49 12.08 1.76 -9.16
CA HIS A 49 13.19 0.82 -9.39
C HIS A 49 14.26 1.45 -10.28
N ASN A 50 15.50 1.42 -9.81
CA ASN A 50 16.67 1.82 -10.56
C ASN A 50 17.85 0.87 -10.30
N ASP A 51 18.29 0.18 -11.35
CA ASP A 51 19.51 -0.66 -11.37
C ASP A 51 19.65 -1.61 -10.17
N GLY A 52 18.60 -2.38 -9.85
CA GLY A 52 18.60 -3.35 -8.76
C GLY A 52 18.34 -2.76 -7.37
N ILE A 53 18.04 -1.46 -7.28
CA ILE A 53 17.65 -0.79 -6.04
C ILE A 53 16.21 -0.29 -6.16
N LEU A 54 15.38 -0.74 -5.23
CA LEU A 54 14.02 -0.26 -5.02
C LEU A 54 14.02 0.90 -4.02
N HIS A 55 13.70 2.09 -4.49
CA HIS A 55 13.44 3.27 -3.68
C HIS A 55 11.97 3.32 -3.30
N ALA A 56 11.68 3.47 -2.02
CA ALA A 56 10.34 3.37 -1.49
C ALA A 56 10.03 4.48 -0.47
N PRO A 57 9.73 5.72 -0.92
CA PRO A 57 9.18 6.74 -0.04
C PRO A 57 7.74 6.36 0.34
N ASN A 58 7.46 6.40 1.64
CA ASN A 58 6.15 6.06 2.19
C ASN A 58 5.68 7.12 3.21
N VAL A 59 4.38 7.44 3.14
CA VAL A 59 3.64 8.20 4.15
C VAL A 59 2.44 7.37 4.60
N GLY A 60 2.42 6.97 5.87
CA GLY A 60 1.32 6.23 6.48
C GLY A 60 1.50 4.72 6.55
N ASP A 61 0.40 3.99 6.50
CA ASP A 61 0.31 2.53 6.71
C ASP A 61 0.16 1.71 5.43
N SER A 62 0.14 2.36 4.26
CA SER A 62 0.45 1.69 2.99
C SER A 62 1.90 1.19 2.98
N GLY A 63 2.21 0.24 2.12
CA GLY A 63 3.54 -0.36 2.10
C GLY A 63 3.66 -1.55 1.14
N PHE A 64 4.72 -2.34 1.31
CA PHE A 64 5.00 -3.46 0.43
C PHE A 64 5.63 -4.65 1.16
N MET A 65 5.56 -5.81 0.51
CA MET A 65 6.29 -7.02 0.88
C MET A 65 7.15 -7.50 -0.29
N LEU A 66 8.36 -7.96 0.01
CA LEU A 66 9.30 -8.54 -0.96
C LEU A 66 9.35 -10.04 -0.79
N PHE A 67 9.25 -10.75 -1.92
CA PHE A 67 9.38 -12.19 -2.00
C PHE A 67 10.45 -12.56 -3.02
N SER A 68 11.45 -13.33 -2.59
CA SER A 68 12.48 -13.88 -3.47
C SER A 68 12.30 -15.39 -3.55
N ASN A 69 12.33 -15.96 -4.76
CA ASN A 69 12.03 -17.37 -4.98
C ASN A 69 10.71 -17.83 -4.30
N LYS A 70 9.70 -16.94 -4.29
CA LYS A 70 8.37 -17.17 -3.67
C LYS A 70 8.43 -17.38 -2.15
N LYS A 71 9.47 -16.86 -1.52
CA LYS A 71 9.67 -16.85 -0.06
C LYS A 71 9.70 -15.42 0.44
N PHE A 72 9.03 -15.19 1.56
CA PHE A 72 8.99 -13.90 2.20
C PHE A 72 10.41 -13.49 2.65
N ILE A 73 10.81 -12.28 2.26
CA ILE A 73 12.11 -11.69 2.61
C ILE A 73 11.92 -10.51 3.54
N TYR A 74 10.99 -9.61 3.20
CA TYR A 74 10.88 -8.33 3.87
C TYR A 74 9.46 -7.76 3.78
N ARG A 75 9.05 -7.01 4.80
CA ARG A 75 7.85 -6.18 4.83
C ARG A 75 8.24 -4.78 5.27
N SER A 76 7.77 -3.77 4.54
CA SER A 76 8.03 -2.38 4.90
C SER A 76 7.42 -2.04 6.26
N PRO A 77 8.10 -1.24 7.10
CA PRO A 77 7.51 -0.72 8.32
C PRO A 77 6.34 0.22 8.01
N ILE A 78 5.28 0.11 8.81
CA ILE A 78 4.17 1.07 8.78
C ILE A 78 4.55 2.36 9.52
N GLN A 79 4.02 3.49 9.06
CA GLN A 79 4.21 4.79 9.69
C GLN A 79 2.91 5.26 10.35
N GLN A 80 2.87 5.17 11.68
CA GLN A 80 1.69 5.55 12.47
C GLN A 80 2.09 6.28 13.74
N ARG A 81 1.24 7.20 14.20
CA ARG A 81 1.40 7.93 15.48
C ARG A 81 0.97 7.06 16.67
N ARG A 82 -0.08 6.27 16.45
CA ARG A 82 -0.64 5.26 17.35
C ARG A 82 -1.44 4.27 16.52
N PHE A 83 -1.93 3.20 17.16
CA PHE A 83 -2.76 2.20 16.49
C PHE A 83 -3.91 2.84 15.69
N ASN A 84 -4.01 2.48 14.41
CA ASN A 84 -5.04 2.97 13.47
C ASN A 84 -5.06 4.50 13.29
N CYS A 85 -3.88 5.13 13.40
CA CYS A 85 -3.70 6.57 13.22
C CYS A 85 -2.43 6.81 12.38
N PRO A 86 -2.49 6.53 11.07
CA PRO A 86 -1.35 6.70 10.18
C PRO A 86 -0.99 8.17 9.98
N TYR A 87 0.26 8.40 9.56
CA TYR A 87 0.63 9.68 8.95
C TYR A 87 -0.08 9.80 7.60
N LYS A 88 -0.49 11.01 7.23
CA LYS A 88 -1.33 11.22 6.05
C LYS A 88 -1.12 12.58 5.41
N LEU A 89 -0.96 12.60 4.10
CA LEU A 89 -0.94 13.84 3.32
C LEU A 89 -2.37 14.35 3.18
N GLY A 90 -2.59 15.66 3.09
CA GLY A 90 -3.95 16.19 2.90
C GLY A 90 -4.06 17.70 2.96
N ASN A 91 -5.29 18.19 2.90
CA ASN A 91 -5.62 19.63 2.84
C ASN A 91 -6.04 20.24 4.19
N SER A 92 -5.87 19.51 5.29
CA SER A 92 -6.31 19.95 6.63
C SER A 92 -5.13 20.33 7.53
N GLU A 93 -5.38 21.13 8.57
CA GLU A 93 -4.37 21.43 9.60
C GLU A 93 -3.88 20.17 10.36
N GLU A 94 -4.65 19.09 10.33
CA GLU A 94 -4.31 17.80 10.94
C GLU A 94 -3.53 16.88 9.99
N SER A 95 -3.29 17.32 8.75
CA SER A 95 -2.54 16.57 7.75
C SER A 95 -1.03 16.78 7.94
N ASP A 96 -0.27 15.74 7.59
CA ASP A 96 1.18 15.76 7.55
C ASP A 96 1.69 16.32 6.21
N GLY A 97 2.92 16.84 6.23
CA GLY A 97 3.63 17.25 5.03
C GLY A 97 4.45 16.11 4.40
N PRO A 98 4.90 16.27 3.14
CA PRO A 98 5.73 15.27 2.47
C PRO A 98 7.09 15.04 3.14
N ASP A 99 7.55 15.98 3.96
CA ASP A 99 8.76 15.90 4.79
C ASP A 99 8.70 14.78 5.85
N CYS A 100 7.50 14.30 6.19
CA CYS A 100 7.36 13.13 7.07
C CYS A 100 7.63 11.79 6.36
N ALA A 101 7.78 11.78 5.03
CA ALA A 101 7.97 10.56 4.27
C ALA A 101 9.22 9.81 4.74
N ARG A 102 9.08 8.50 4.93
CA ARG A 102 10.21 7.62 5.19
C ARG A 102 10.67 6.99 3.90
N GLU A 103 11.91 7.26 3.50
CA GLU A 103 12.54 6.64 2.36
C GLU A 103 13.22 5.33 2.76
N LEU A 104 12.89 4.24 2.06
CA LEU A 104 13.58 2.96 2.15
C LEU A 104 14.30 2.67 0.84
N LYS A 105 15.47 2.05 0.93
CA LYS A 105 16.22 1.54 -0.23
C LYS A 105 16.50 0.06 -0.01
N ILE A 106 16.04 -0.77 -0.94
CA ILE A 106 16.15 -2.22 -0.83
C ILE A 106 16.77 -2.77 -2.11
N ALA A 107 17.78 -3.63 -1.95
CA ALA A 107 18.33 -4.36 -3.08
C ALA A 107 17.35 -5.45 -3.53
N VAL A 108 17.09 -5.50 -4.83
CA VAL A 108 16.22 -6.47 -5.49
C VAL A 108 16.95 -7.09 -6.67
N VAL A 109 16.58 -8.31 -7.02
CA VAL A 109 17.16 -9.04 -8.17
C VAL A 109 16.07 -9.53 -9.10
N ALA A 110 16.43 -9.79 -10.36
CA ALA A 110 15.52 -10.37 -11.34
C ALA A 110 14.86 -11.66 -10.80
N GLY A 111 13.54 -11.75 -10.95
CA GLY A 111 12.71 -12.84 -10.40
C GLY A 111 12.16 -12.58 -8.99
N ASP A 112 12.59 -11.51 -8.32
CA ASP A 112 11.91 -11.04 -7.12
C ASP A 112 10.49 -10.56 -7.43
N VAL A 113 9.60 -10.76 -6.48
CA VAL A 113 8.19 -10.37 -6.54
C VAL A 113 7.91 -9.39 -5.42
N ILE A 114 7.39 -8.22 -5.78
CA ILE A 114 6.98 -7.19 -4.83
C ILE A 114 5.46 -7.13 -4.82
N VAL A 115 4.87 -7.24 -3.63
CA VAL A 115 3.45 -7.00 -3.38
C VAL A 115 3.32 -5.64 -2.69
N LEU A 116 2.91 -4.64 -3.46
CA LEU A 116 2.62 -3.28 -3.01
C LEU A 116 1.12 -3.18 -2.68
N GLY A 117 0.75 -2.60 -1.54
CA GLY A 117 -0.65 -2.52 -1.14
C GLY A 117 -0.95 -1.52 -0.04
N THR A 118 -2.24 -1.24 0.13
CA THR A 118 -2.78 -0.41 1.21
C THR A 118 -2.94 -1.20 2.52
N ASP A 119 -3.32 -0.53 3.61
CA ASP A 119 -3.54 -1.14 4.92
C ASP A 119 -4.57 -2.28 4.85
N GLU A 120 -5.60 -2.16 4.01
CA GLU A 120 -6.60 -3.23 3.87
C GLU A 120 -6.03 -4.54 3.29
N LEU A 121 -4.90 -4.49 2.55
CA LEU A 121 -4.15 -5.69 2.16
C LEU A 121 -3.23 -6.15 3.29
N LEU A 122 -2.44 -5.21 3.82
CA LEU A 122 -1.36 -5.51 4.74
C LEU A 122 -1.86 -5.99 6.11
N ASP A 123 -3.06 -5.60 6.52
CA ASP A 123 -3.68 -6.02 7.78
C ASP A 123 -4.40 -7.37 7.68
N ASN A 124 -4.88 -7.74 6.49
CA ASN A 124 -5.73 -8.92 6.29
C ASN A 124 -5.02 -10.12 5.63
N MET A 125 -3.81 -9.92 5.10
CA MET A 125 -3.00 -10.99 4.50
C MET A 125 -1.68 -11.19 5.24
N PHE A 126 -1.44 -12.42 5.69
CA PHE A 126 -0.13 -12.84 6.18
C PHE A 126 0.82 -13.14 5.02
N ALA A 127 2.10 -12.87 5.22
CA ALA A 127 3.13 -13.18 4.22
C ALA A 127 3.10 -14.65 3.78
N ARG A 128 2.77 -15.58 4.69
CA ARG A 128 2.64 -17.01 4.39
C ARG A 128 1.52 -17.32 3.40
N GLU A 129 0.38 -16.64 3.51
CA GLU A 129 -0.75 -16.81 2.58
C GLU A 129 -0.36 -16.35 1.19
N ILE A 130 0.35 -15.21 1.10
CA ILE A 130 0.90 -14.71 -0.16
C ILE A 130 1.93 -15.70 -0.74
N GLU A 131 2.82 -16.28 0.07
CA GLU A 131 3.74 -17.31 -0.41
C GLU A 131 3.01 -18.52 -1.01
N GLU A 132 1.87 -18.93 -0.44
CA GLU A 132 1.08 -20.07 -0.93
C GLU A 132 0.46 -19.75 -2.28
N VAL A 133 -0.08 -18.55 -2.46
CA VAL A 133 -0.57 -18.04 -3.75
C VAL A 133 0.55 -18.06 -4.80
N LEU A 134 1.73 -17.52 -4.48
CA LEU A 134 2.88 -17.50 -5.39
C LEU A 134 3.39 -18.89 -5.79
N LYS A 135 3.35 -19.86 -4.87
CA LYS A 135 3.71 -21.26 -5.14
C LYS A 135 2.66 -21.95 -6.02
N GLY A 136 1.38 -21.64 -5.81
CA GLY A 136 0.26 -22.15 -6.59
C GLY A 136 0.39 -21.82 -8.07
N GLU A 137 0.71 -20.57 -8.39
CA GLU A 137 0.80 -20.10 -9.78
C GLU A 137 1.86 -20.84 -10.59
N SER A 138 3.00 -21.19 -9.97
CA SER A 138 4.05 -21.90 -10.70
C SER A 138 3.73 -23.34 -11.11
N LYS A 139 2.58 -23.87 -10.70
CA LYS A 139 2.07 -25.15 -11.20
C LYS A 139 1.29 -24.99 -12.50
N THR A 140 0.88 -23.78 -12.86
CA THR A 140 0.27 -23.47 -14.15
C THR A 140 1.38 -23.26 -15.18
N LYS A 141 1.15 -23.66 -16.44
CA LYS A 141 2.20 -23.66 -17.49
C LYS A 141 2.60 -22.25 -17.98
N GLY A 142 2.05 -21.18 -17.39
CA GLY A 142 2.16 -19.80 -17.90
C GLY A 142 3.22 -18.92 -17.25
N GLY A 143 3.87 -19.35 -16.17
CA GLY A 143 4.71 -18.46 -15.37
C GLY A 143 3.88 -17.52 -14.48
N ILE A 144 4.54 -16.58 -13.80
CA ILE A 144 3.86 -15.63 -12.91
C ILE A 144 3.16 -14.57 -13.78
N GLN A 145 1.84 -14.43 -13.61
CA GLN A 145 1.06 -13.34 -14.20
C GLN A 145 0.75 -12.30 -13.12
N PRO A 146 1.50 -11.18 -13.01
CA PRO A 146 1.40 -10.27 -11.87
C PRO A 146 -0.01 -9.69 -11.68
N LYS A 147 -0.70 -9.36 -12.77
CA LYS A 147 -2.04 -8.79 -12.72
C LYS A 147 -3.08 -9.76 -12.14
N GLU A 148 -3.04 -11.03 -12.56
CA GLU A 148 -3.98 -12.05 -12.09
C GLU A 148 -3.74 -12.36 -10.61
N LEU A 149 -2.48 -12.46 -10.21
CA LEU A 149 -2.12 -12.67 -8.81
C LEU A 149 -2.46 -11.47 -7.92
N ALA A 150 -2.32 -10.23 -8.43
CA ALA A 150 -2.73 -9.04 -7.70
C ALA A 150 -4.23 -9.07 -7.39
N VAL A 151 -5.06 -9.43 -8.37
CA VAL A 151 -6.51 -9.58 -8.18
C VAL A 151 -6.80 -10.69 -7.17
N LEU A 152 -6.17 -11.85 -7.31
CA LEU A 152 -6.37 -12.97 -6.38
C LEU A 152 -5.98 -12.60 -4.93
N ILE A 153 -4.85 -11.94 -4.72
CA ILE A 153 -4.42 -11.50 -3.38
C ILE A 153 -5.39 -10.44 -2.82
N ALA A 154 -5.86 -9.50 -3.65
CA ALA A 154 -6.85 -8.51 -3.23
C ALA A 154 -8.17 -9.17 -2.81
N ASP A 155 -8.65 -10.16 -3.56
CA ASP A 155 -9.87 -10.92 -3.26
C ASP A 155 -9.73 -11.74 -1.98
N LEU A 156 -8.59 -12.40 -1.78
CA LEU A 156 -8.30 -13.12 -0.54
C LEU A 156 -8.23 -12.17 0.66
N SER A 157 -7.64 -10.99 0.47
CA SER A 157 -7.59 -9.96 1.51
C SER A 157 -8.98 -9.48 1.91
N LEU A 158 -9.83 -9.21 0.91
CA LEU A 158 -11.22 -8.84 1.13
C LEU A 158 -11.97 -9.96 1.86
N TYR A 159 -11.78 -11.22 1.44
CA TYR A 159 -12.38 -12.36 2.12
C TYR A 159 -11.94 -12.47 3.59
N ASN A 160 -10.65 -12.26 3.87
CA ASN A 160 -10.09 -12.30 5.21
C ASN A 160 -10.57 -11.13 6.10
N SER A 161 -11.04 -10.02 5.50
CA SER A 161 -11.57 -8.86 6.24
C SER A 161 -12.97 -9.09 6.86
N PHE A 162 -13.71 -10.12 6.42
CA PHE A 162 -15.03 -10.43 6.97
C PHE A 162 -14.95 -11.02 8.38
N ASP A 163 -15.86 -10.61 9.25
CA ASP A 163 -16.01 -11.22 10.57
C ASP A 163 -16.54 -12.66 10.42
N LYS A 164 -15.73 -13.63 10.89
CA LYS A 164 -16.03 -15.07 10.85
C LYS A 164 -17.32 -15.44 11.58
N TYR A 165 -17.80 -14.60 12.50
CA TYR A 165 -18.98 -14.88 13.34
C TYR A 165 -20.27 -14.23 12.84
N THR A 166 -20.18 -13.14 12.07
CA THR A 166 -21.37 -12.39 11.66
C THR A 166 -21.58 -12.30 10.15
N LYS A 167 -20.63 -12.77 9.32
CA LYS A 167 -20.61 -12.55 7.85
C LYS A 167 -20.78 -11.09 7.44
N ASN A 168 -20.74 -10.16 8.39
CA ASN A 168 -20.75 -8.73 8.17
C ASN A 168 -19.30 -8.28 8.03
N PHE A 169 -19.10 -7.17 7.32
CA PHE A 169 -17.80 -6.51 7.28
C PHE A 169 -17.37 -6.18 8.71
N CYS A 170 -16.11 -6.47 9.06
CA CYS A 170 -15.59 -5.96 10.31
C CYS A 170 -15.71 -4.42 10.26
N PHE A 171 -16.43 -3.80 11.20
CA PHE A 171 -16.64 -2.35 11.30
C PHE A 171 -15.34 -1.50 11.34
N LYS A 172 -14.17 -2.13 11.34
CA LYS A 172 -12.86 -1.49 11.17
C LYS A 172 -12.55 -1.09 9.73
N CYS A 173 -13.11 -1.75 8.72
CA CYS A 173 -12.94 -1.38 7.32
C CYS A 173 -14.17 -0.60 6.86
N SER A 174 -14.00 0.70 6.65
CA SER A 174 -14.91 1.47 5.78
C SER A 174 -14.92 0.85 4.37
N TYR A 175 -15.90 1.21 3.54
CA TYR A 175 -16.17 0.72 2.16
C TYR A 175 -15.00 0.82 1.15
N SER A 176 -13.82 0.31 1.49
CA SER A 176 -12.58 0.40 0.75
C SER A 176 -12.22 -1.00 0.26
N VAL A 177 -12.06 -1.13 -1.05
CA VAL A 177 -11.55 -2.34 -1.68
C VAL A 177 -10.05 -2.41 -1.42
N ALA A 178 -9.55 -3.56 -0.94
CA ALA A 178 -8.13 -3.77 -0.77
C ALA A 178 -7.41 -3.51 -2.11
N SER A 179 -6.52 -2.52 -2.15
CA SER A 179 -5.77 -2.19 -3.35
C SER A 179 -4.43 -2.91 -3.30
N ALA A 180 -4.22 -3.80 -4.25
CA ALA A 180 -3.00 -4.58 -4.43
C ALA A 180 -2.39 -4.30 -5.80
N MET A 181 -1.09 -4.11 -5.83
CA MET A 181 -0.30 -4.11 -7.05
C MET A 181 0.84 -5.11 -6.90
N MET A 182 0.94 -6.04 -7.84
CA MET A 182 2.07 -6.96 -7.90
C MET A 182 3.03 -6.54 -9.00
N ILE A 183 4.32 -6.55 -8.66
CA ILE A 183 5.41 -6.18 -9.54
C ILE A 183 6.36 -7.37 -9.59
N LEU A 184 6.68 -7.81 -10.81
CA LEU A 184 7.74 -8.78 -11.08
C LEU A 184 8.98 -7.98 -11.48
N VAL A 185 10.09 -8.16 -10.77
CA VAL A 185 11.35 -7.52 -11.13
C VAL A 185 11.98 -8.30 -12.27
N GLU A 186 12.15 -7.64 -13.43
CA GLU A 186 12.81 -8.18 -14.63
C GLU A 186 14.31 -7.90 -14.68
#